data_AF-A0A6N2Y526-F1
#
_entry.id   AF-A0A6N2Y526-F1
#
_cell.length_a   1.000
_cell.length_b   1.000
_cell.length_c   1.000
_cell.angle_alpha   90.00
_cell.angle_beta   90.00
_cell.angle_gamma   90.00
#
_symmetry.space_group_name_H-M   'P 1'
#
loop_
_entity.id
_entity.type
_entity.pdbx_description
1 polymer ?
#
loop_
_entity_poly.entity_id
_entity_poly.type
_entity_poly.pdbx_seq_one_letter_code
_entity_poly.pdbx_strand_id
1 'polypeptide(L)'
;MSTGKLALNGTSYTIDGTIEDTKGNPNGQRYHTELNPDGLLSYITQTDGTTKMDVSRISMGTLEFTHLASGLGNSATYISSTLDTVKVLQLANNNQMVWQGAMMPENGDVATMSVPLSQTLTGWLIAWSYFQNGVPTHNNYAFTLIPKAALVYNTTGANYLRVTLTMNEVGTTYKLLFYDDRNIVGNDENATGYPAKAVMTEVYAV
;
A
#
# COMPACT_ATOMS: atom_id res chain seq x y z
N MET A 1 38.20 4.91 1.38
CA MET A 1 38.43 3.85 2.39
C MET A 1 37.75 4.31 3.68
N SER A 2 37.64 3.48 4.71
CA SER A 2 37.12 3.93 6.00
C SER A 2 37.87 3.26 7.14
N THR A 3 38.03 4.00 8.23
CA THR A 3 38.62 3.52 9.48
C THR A 3 37.61 3.69 10.59
N GLY A 4 37.59 2.76 11.55
CA GLY A 4 36.63 2.82 12.65
C GLY A 4 37.02 1.95 13.82
N LYS A 5 36.32 2.18 14.93
CA LYS A 5 36.47 1.47 16.19
C LYS A 5 35.22 0.64 16.44
N LEU A 6 35.40 -0.67 16.54
CA LEU A 6 34.39 -1.59 17.05
C LEU A 6 34.33 -1.50 18.58
N ALA A 7 33.13 -1.34 19.14
CA ALA A 7 32.85 -1.45 20.56
C ALA A 7 31.77 -2.51 20.81
N LEU A 8 31.92 -3.28 21.88
CA LEU A 8 30.97 -4.30 22.32
C LEU A 8 30.51 -3.93 23.74
N ASN A 9 29.20 -3.83 23.94
CA ASN A 9 28.62 -3.54 25.26
C ASN A 9 27.32 -4.32 25.46
N GLY A 10 27.35 -5.32 26.34
CA GLY A 10 26.23 -6.23 26.57
C GLY A 10 25.84 -6.95 25.28
N THR A 11 24.59 -6.77 24.85
CA THR A 11 24.02 -7.36 23.62
C THR A 11 24.18 -6.47 22.40
N SER A 12 24.87 -5.33 22.51
CA SER A 12 25.01 -4.35 21.45
C SER A 12 26.45 -4.30 20.93
N TYR A 13 26.61 -4.04 19.64
CA TYR A 13 27.89 -3.64 19.07
C TYR A 13 27.75 -2.39 18.22
N THR A 14 28.75 -1.52 18.29
CA THR A 14 28.83 -0.30 17.47
C THR A 14 30.14 -0.25 16.70
N ILE A 15 30.10 0.30 15.50
CA ILE A 15 31.29 0.67 14.73
C ILE A 15 31.18 2.16 14.43
N ASP A 16 32.08 2.93 15.02
CA ASP A 16 32.17 4.38 14.85
C ASP A 16 33.45 4.73 14.10
N GLY A 17 33.37 5.56 13.07
CA GLY A 17 34.54 5.84 12.26
C GLY A 17 34.45 7.05 11.34
N THR A 18 35.49 7.23 10.53
CA THR A 18 35.62 8.29 9.53
C THR A 18 35.67 7.70 8.13
N ILE A 19 35.07 8.41 7.18
CA ILE A 19 35.25 8.14 5.75
C ILE A 19 36.53 8.85 5.29
N GLU A 20 37.32 8.18 4.46
CA GLU A 20 38.61 8.68 3.98
C GLU A 20 38.54 9.05 2.50
N ASP A 21 39.30 10.08 2.14
CA ASP A 21 39.56 10.49 0.77
C ASP A 21 40.40 9.45 0.00
N THR A 22 40.70 9.74 -1.27
CA THR A 22 41.49 8.85 -2.14
C THR A 22 42.94 8.67 -1.67
N LYS A 23 43.41 9.48 -0.71
CA LYS A 23 44.75 9.45 -0.14
C LYS A 23 44.77 8.80 1.25
N GLY A 24 43.63 8.33 1.76
CA GLY A 24 43.51 7.71 3.08
C GLY A 24 43.39 8.72 4.24
N ASN A 25 43.16 10.00 3.96
CA ASN A 25 42.93 11.00 5.02
C ASN A 25 41.43 11.13 5.32
N PRO A 26 41.01 11.38 6.57
CA PRO A 26 39.61 11.65 6.89
C PRO A 26 39.06 12.82 6.06
N ASN A 27 37.91 12.62 5.42
CA ASN A 27 37.29 13.61 4.53
C ASN A 27 36.28 14.54 5.24
N GLY A 28 36.20 14.47 6.57
CA GLY A 28 35.24 15.20 7.42
C GLY A 28 33.96 14.44 7.73
N GLN A 29 33.61 13.42 6.94
CA GLN A 29 32.44 12.59 7.19
C GLN A 29 32.72 11.51 8.24
N ARG A 30 31.70 11.20 9.02
CA ARG A 30 31.70 10.13 10.02
C ARG A 30 30.64 9.10 9.67
N TYR A 31 30.84 7.88 10.13
CA TYR A 31 29.81 6.86 10.07
C TYR A 31 29.63 6.20 11.42
N HIS A 32 28.44 5.66 11.62
CA HIS A 32 28.06 4.89 12.78
C HIS A 32 27.19 3.73 12.31
N THR A 33 27.50 2.53 12.78
CA THR A 33 26.64 1.37 12.63
C THR A 33 26.48 0.71 13.99
N GLU A 34 25.24 0.49 14.40
CA GLU A 34 24.88 -0.18 15.65
C GLU A 34 23.96 -1.36 15.34
N LEU A 35 24.22 -2.49 15.98
CA LEU A 35 23.28 -3.59 16.10
C LEU A 35 23.05 -3.88 17.58
N ASN A 36 21.78 -3.95 17.97
CA ASN A 36 21.34 -4.24 19.33
C ASN A 36 20.01 -5.03 19.29
N PRO A 37 19.41 -5.41 20.44
CA PRO A 37 18.14 -6.13 20.45
C PRO A 37 16.94 -5.36 19.85
N ASP A 38 16.99 -4.03 19.77
CA ASP A 38 15.98 -3.21 19.08
C ASP A 38 16.11 -3.34 17.56
N GLY A 39 17.33 -3.51 17.04
CA GLY A 39 17.63 -3.84 15.66
C GLY A 39 18.92 -3.21 15.17
N LEU A 40 18.93 -2.73 13.93
CA LEU A 40 20.09 -2.13 13.27
C LEU A 40 19.85 -0.64 13.02
N LEU A 41 20.83 0.20 13.34
CA LEU A 41 20.90 1.61 12.95
C LEU A 41 22.22 1.84 12.22
N SER A 42 22.17 2.50 11.07
CA SER A 42 23.37 2.93 10.36
C SER A 42 23.19 4.33 9.81
N TYR A 43 24.19 5.18 9.96
CA TYR A 43 24.21 6.49 9.32
C TYR A 43 25.61 6.94 8.93
N ILE A 44 25.65 7.84 7.94
CA ILE A 44 26.84 8.60 7.54
C ILE A 44 26.53 10.09 7.71
N THR A 45 27.49 10.90 8.13
CA THR A 45 27.34 12.35 8.21
C THR A 45 27.87 13.07 6.97
N GLN A 46 27.48 14.31 6.79
CA GLN A 46 28.17 15.28 5.93
C GLN A 46 29.56 15.59 6.48
N THR A 47 30.32 16.35 5.68
CA THR A 47 31.70 16.78 5.99
C THR A 47 31.79 17.69 7.22
N ASP A 48 30.67 18.21 7.72
CA ASP A 48 30.58 18.92 9.01
C ASP A 48 30.67 17.98 10.23
N GLY A 49 30.64 16.67 10.01
CA GLY A 49 30.80 15.64 11.03
C GLY A 49 29.57 15.43 11.93
N THR A 50 28.48 16.16 11.73
CA THR A 50 27.30 16.13 12.61
C THR A 50 25.99 15.91 11.87
N THR A 51 25.84 16.47 10.67
CA THR A 51 24.60 16.38 9.90
C THR A 51 24.51 15.02 9.27
N LYS A 52 23.55 14.19 9.69
CA LYS A 52 23.34 12.87 9.06
C LYS A 52 22.95 13.09 7.60
N MET A 53 23.64 12.45 6.68
CA MET A 53 23.34 12.46 5.24
C MET A 53 22.33 11.37 4.92
N ASP A 54 22.65 10.14 5.33
CA ASP A 54 21.82 8.97 5.11
C ASP A 54 21.68 8.23 6.43
N VAL A 55 20.46 7.81 6.76
CA VAL A 55 20.14 6.96 7.91
C VAL A 55 19.31 5.79 7.41
N SER A 56 19.71 4.59 7.77
CA SER A 56 18.92 3.36 7.59
C SER A 56 18.73 2.73 8.96
N ARG A 57 17.48 2.40 9.30
CA ARG A 57 17.16 1.70 10.55
C ARG A 57 16.21 0.55 10.28
N ILE A 58 16.50 -0.59 10.87
CA ILE A 58 15.57 -1.72 11.00
C ILE A 58 15.32 -1.86 12.48
N SER A 59 14.11 -1.62 12.97
CA SER A 59 13.77 -1.76 14.38
C SER A 59 12.33 -2.21 14.56
N MET A 60 12.11 -3.18 15.46
CA MET A 60 10.79 -3.64 15.89
C MET A 60 9.76 -3.88 14.75
N GLY A 61 10.20 -4.45 13.62
CA GLY A 61 9.31 -4.73 12.47
C GLY A 61 9.06 -3.55 11.52
N THR A 62 9.78 -2.45 11.70
CA THR A 62 9.76 -1.28 10.80
C THR A 62 11.13 -1.10 10.14
N LEU A 63 11.11 -0.80 8.85
CA LEU A 63 12.24 -0.31 8.09
C LEU A 63 12.08 1.20 7.87
N GLU A 64 13.07 1.97 8.29
CA GLU A 64 13.08 3.43 8.20
C GLU A 64 14.28 3.89 7.38
N PHE A 65 14.02 4.80 6.45
CA PHE A 65 15.05 5.50 5.69
C PHE A 65 14.91 6.99 5.90
N THR A 66 16.04 7.68 6.06
CA THR A 66 16.08 9.14 6.08
C THR A 66 17.26 9.62 5.26
N HIS A 67 17.01 10.56 4.36
CA HIS A 67 18.00 11.17 3.49
C HIS A 67 17.97 12.69 3.65
N LEU A 68 19.15 13.30 3.69
CA LEU A 68 19.33 14.75 3.73
C LEU A 68 19.01 15.34 2.35
N ALA A 69 17.92 16.09 2.26
CA ALA A 69 17.52 16.75 1.03
C ALA A 69 18.30 18.05 0.78
N SER A 70 18.58 18.83 1.83
CA SER A 70 19.33 20.09 1.73
C SER A 70 19.77 20.62 3.09
N GLY A 71 20.62 21.65 3.11
CA GLY A 71 21.07 22.33 4.33
C GLY A 71 22.13 21.56 5.13
N LEU A 72 22.54 22.13 6.26
CA LEU A 72 23.51 21.57 7.21
C LEU A 72 23.15 21.97 8.64
N GLY A 73 23.53 21.16 9.61
CA GLY A 73 23.28 21.34 11.03
C GLY A 73 21.81 21.61 11.29
N ASN A 74 21.53 22.76 11.92
CA ASN A 74 20.16 23.16 12.28
C ASN A 74 19.31 23.61 11.09
N SER A 75 19.88 23.82 9.89
CA SER A 75 19.12 24.14 8.67
C SER A 75 18.87 22.92 7.77
N ALA A 76 19.28 21.73 8.22
CA ALA A 76 19.12 20.49 7.49
C ALA A 76 17.63 20.15 7.28
N THR A 77 17.28 19.81 6.05
CA THR A 77 15.96 19.33 5.65
C THR A 77 16.06 17.87 5.23
N TYR A 78 15.13 17.04 5.69
CA TYR A 78 15.17 15.59 5.52
C TYR A 78 13.94 15.06 4.79
N ILE A 79 14.14 14.03 3.97
CA ILE A 79 13.08 13.18 3.42
C ILE A 79 13.16 11.84 4.16
N SER A 80 12.06 11.43 4.77
CA SER A 80 11.98 10.18 5.52
C SER A 80 10.86 9.30 5.00
N SER A 81 11.08 7.98 5.00
CA SER A 81 10.08 6.98 4.65
C SER A 81 10.13 5.81 5.63
N THR A 82 8.97 5.16 5.79
CA THR A 82 8.83 3.99 6.65
C THR A 82 8.06 2.88 5.94
N LEU A 83 8.49 1.64 6.17
CA LEU A 83 7.79 0.42 5.78
C LEU A 83 7.56 -0.41 7.04
N ASP A 84 6.32 -0.47 7.50
CA ASP A 84 5.87 -1.23 8.66
C ASP A 84 5.14 -2.50 8.23
N THR A 85 4.75 -3.32 9.21
CA THR A 85 4.05 -4.59 8.99
C THR A 85 2.72 -4.42 8.23
N VAL A 86 2.00 -3.31 8.45
CA VAL A 86 0.71 -3.03 7.79
C VAL A 86 0.94 -2.70 6.32
N LYS A 87 1.93 -1.88 6.00
CA LYS A 87 2.32 -1.56 4.62
C LYS A 87 2.87 -2.79 3.89
N VAL A 88 3.65 -3.64 4.56
CA VAL A 88 4.10 -4.93 4.00
C VAL A 88 2.91 -5.84 3.69
N LEU A 89 1.93 -5.95 4.60
CA LEU A 89 0.71 -6.70 4.36
C LEU A 89 -0.06 -6.18 3.14
N GLN A 90 -0.24 -4.87 3.03
CA GLN A 90 -0.92 -4.24 1.90
C GLN A 90 -0.21 -4.50 0.56
N LEU A 91 1.14 -4.45 0.56
CA LEU A 91 1.93 -4.81 -0.61
C LEU A 91 1.80 -6.30 -0.96
N ALA A 92 1.79 -7.18 0.04
CA ALA A 92 1.63 -8.62 -0.16
C ALA A 92 0.25 -9.00 -0.72
N ASN A 93 -0.78 -8.23 -0.36
CA ASN A 93 -2.14 -8.41 -0.85
C ASN A 93 -2.38 -7.79 -2.24
N ASN A 94 -1.43 -7.04 -2.80
CA ASN A 94 -1.61 -6.38 -4.09
C ASN A 94 -1.73 -7.40 -5.24
N ASN A 95 -2.70 -7.16 -6.13
CA ASN A 95 -3.06 -8.04 -7.24
C ASN A 95 -3.52 -9.45 -6.79
N GLN A 96 -4.07 -9.58 -5.58
CA GLN A 96 -4.63 -10.83 -5.09
C GLN A 96 -6.13 -10.90 -5.39
N MET A 97 -6.60 -12.00 -5.97
CA MET A 97 -8.04 -12.26 -6.10
C MET A 97 -8.63 -12.51 -4.70
N VAL A 98 -9.60 -11.68 -4.31
CA VAL A 98 -10.21 -11.70 -2.98
C VAL A 98 -11.64 -12.22 -2.98
N TRP A 99 -12.27 -12.27 -4.14
CA TRP A 99 -13.56 -12.89 -4.36
C TRP A 99 -13.70 -13.31 -5.82
N GLN A 100 -14.45 -14.38 -6.06
CA GLN A 100 -14.77 -14.89 -7.39
C GLN A 100 -16.19 -15.46 -7.40
N GLY A 101 -16.91 -15.28 -8.49
CA GLY A 101 -18.26 -15.81 -8.67
C GLY A 101 -18.92 -15.29 -9.94
N ALA A 102 -20.25 -15.34 -9.97
CA ALA A 102 -21.05 -14.67 -10.99
C ALA A 102 -22.26 -14.07 -10.28
N MET A 103 -22.16 -12.80 -9.90
CA MET A 103 -23.15 -12.13 -9.07
C MET A 103 -23.69 -10.90 -9.77
N MET A 104 -25.00 -10.89 -10.00
CA MET A 104 -25.73 -9.65 -10.21
C MET A 104 -26.01 -9.10 -8.81
N PRO A 105 -25.40 -7.98 -8.38
CA PRO A 105 -25.51 -7.54 -7.00
C PRO A 105 -26.90 -6.91 -6.75
N GLU A 106 -27.94 -7.72 -6.55
CA GLU A 106 -29.30 -7.27 -6.23
C GLU A 106 -29.47 -7.08 -4.72
N ASN A 107 -30.61 -6.58 -4.25
CA ASN A 107 -30.82 -6.41 -2.81
C ASN A 107 -30.79 -7.77 -2.10
N GLY A 108 -29.99 -7.86 -1.04
CA GLY A 108 -29.76 -9.11 -0.30
C GLY A 108 -28.59 -9.95 -0.79
N ASP A 109 -28.04 -9.66 -1.98
CA ASP A 109 -26.80 -10.30 -2.43
C ASP A 109 -25.58 -9.69 -1.74
N VAL A 110 -24.73 -10.56 -1.23
CA VAL A 110 -23.52 -10.19 -0.47
C VAL A 110 -22.33 -10.95 -1.01
N ALA A 111 -21.30 -10.19 -1.41
CA ALA A 111 -19.98 -10.74 -1.69
C ALA A 111 -19.02 -10.40 -0.55
N THR A 112 -18.51 -11.43 0.13
CA THR A 112 -17.55 -11.29 1.23
C THR A 112 -16.13 -11.49 0.70
N MET A 113 -15.30 -10.46 0.84
CA MET A 113 -13.91 -10.44 0.36
C MET A 113 -12.99 -11.18 1.33
N SER A 114 -11.99 -11.89 0.83
CA SER A 114 -11.00 -12.61 1.65
C SER A 114 -9.92 -11.70 2.25
N VAL A 115 -9.66 -10.52 1.65
CA VAL A 115 -8.82 -9.44 2.21
C VAL A 115 -9.69 -8.21 2.48
N PRO A 116 -9.69 -7.64 3.71
CA PRO A 116 -10.49 -6.47 4.02
C PRO A 116 -10.03 -5.23 3.24
N LEU A 117 -10.93 -4.30 2.96
CA LEU A 117 -10.63 -3.08 2.21
C LEU A 117 -9.56 -2.24 2.92
N SER A 118 -9.52 -2.25 4.25
CA SER A 118 -8.52 -1.60 5.09
C SER A 118 -7.11 -2.20 4.95
N GLN A 119 -7.00 -3.44 4.49
CA GLN A 119 -5.75 -4.18 4.30
C GLN A 119 -5.29 -4.24 2.83
N THR A 120 -5.98 -3.55 1.93
CA THR A 120 -5.50 -3.34 0.56
C THR A 120 -4.60 -2.11 0.48
N LEU A 121 -3.79 -2.04 -0.57
CA LEU A 121 -2.89 -0.92 -0.81
C LEU A 121 -3.67 0.32 -1.27
N THR A 122 -4.57 0.12 -2.25
CA THR A 122 -5.40 1.14 -2.91
C THR A 122 -6.88 0.89 -2.69
N GLY A 123 -7.35 -0.36 -2.85
CA GLY A 123 -8.77 -0.68 -2.80
C GLY A 123 -9.13 -2.06 -3.32
N TRP A 124 -10.40 -2.25 -3.67
CA TRP A 124 -10.88 -3.42 -4.38
C TRP A 124 -11.15 -3.07 -5.84
N LEU A 125 -10.50 -3.77 -6.77
CA LEU A 125 -10.76 -3.68 -8.20
C LEU A 125 -11.77 -4.76 -8.58
N ILE A 126 -12.98 -4.33 -8.95
CA ILE A 126 -14.07 -5.21 -9.36
C ILE A 126 -13.99 -5.44 -10.86
N ALA A 127 -14.02 -6.70 -11.29
CA ALA A 127 -14.17 -7.11 -12.68
C ALA A 127 -15.64 -7.41 -12.99
N TRP A 128 -16.18 -6.65 -13.93
CA TRP A 128 -17.52 -6.85 -14.48
C TRP A 128 -17.42 -7.62 -15.78
N SER A 129 -18.33 -8.57 -15.99
CA SER A 129 -18.47 -9.28 -17.26
C SER A 129 -19.88 -9.13 -17.80
N TYR A 130 -19.98 -9.10 -19.13
CA TYR A 130 -21.26 -9.11 -19.81
C TYR A 130 -21.96 -10.43 -19.50
N PHE A 131 -23.23 -10.34 -19.11
CA PHE A 131 -24.07 -11.48 -18.76
C PHE A 131 -25.08 -11.74 -19.86
N GLN A 132 -25.02 -12.92 -20.45
CA GLN A 132 -25.88 -13.32 -21.55
C GLN A 132 -26.22 -14.81 -21.41
N ASN A 133 -27.48 -15.16 -21.68
CA ASN A 133 -27.95 -16.55 -21.66
C ASN A 133 -27.66 -17.29 -20.34
N GLY A 134 -27.71 -16.56 -19.22
CA GLY A 134 -27.51 -17.13 -17.89
C GLY A 134 -26.04 -17.30 -17.46
N VAL A 135 -25.07 -16.84 -18.26
CA VAL A 135 -23.64 -16.98 -17.95
C VAL A 135 -22.86 -15.68 -18.24
N PRO A 136 -21.78 -15.39 -17.48
CA PRO A 136 -20.84 -14.33 -17.85
C PRO A 136 -19.99 -14.73 -19.05
N THR A 137 -19.78 -13.83 -20.01
CA THR A 137 -19.11 -14.16 -21.27
C THR A 137 -17.58 -14.11 -21.18
N HIS A 138 -17.01 -13.42 -20.17
CA HIS A 138 -15.56 -13.27 -19.92
C HIS A 138 -14.71 -12.69 -21.07
N ASN A 139 -15.33 -12.27 -22.18
CA ASN A 139 -14.66 -11.68 -23.34
C ASN A 139 -15.03 -10.19 -23.54
N ASN A 140 -15.87 -9.66 -22.66
CA ASN A 140 -16.35 -8.29 -22.65
C ASN A 140 -16.46 -7.87 -21.19
N TYR A 141 -15.56 -6.99 -20.78
CA TYR A 141 -15.34 -6.67 -19.37
C TYR A 141 -15.14 -5.17 -19.14
N ALA A 142 -15.46 -4.74 -17.92
CA ALA A 142 -15.12 -3.43 -17.40
C ALA A 142 -14.58 -3.58 -15.98
N PHE A 143 -13.81 -2.59 -15.53
CA PHE A 143 -13.29 -2.55 -14.17
C PHE A 143 -13.77 -1.31 -13.44
N THR A 144 -14.06 -1.47 -12.15
CA THR A 144 -14.35 -0.34 -11.25
C THR A 144 -13.59 -0.48 -9.96
N LEU A 145 -13.05 0.61 -9.44
CA LEU A 145 -12.35 0.64 -8.16
C LEU A 145 -13.31 1.07 -7.04
N ILE A 146 -13.38 0.29 -5.97
CA ILE A 146 -13.82 0.77 -4.65
C ILE A 146 -12.56 1.16 -3.89
N PRO A 147 -12.26 2.46 -3.73
CA PRO A 147 -11.03 2.90 -3.09
C PRO A 147 -11.11 2.68 -1.58
N LYS A 148 -10.00 2.29 -0.96
CA LYS A 148 -9.90 2.16 0.50
C LYS A 148 -10.26 3.43 1.25
N ALA A 149 -9.99 4.60 0.65
CA ALA A 149 -10.38 5.90 1.19
C ALA A 149 -11.90 6.02 1.42
N ALA A 150 -12.72 5.23 0.71
CA ALA A 150 -14.18 5.25 0.86
C ALA A 150 -14.64 4.78 2.25
N LEU A 151 -13.83 3.99 2.98
CA LEU A 151 -14.15 3.52 4.33
C LEU A 151 -14.46 4.64 5.31
N VAL A 152 -13.95 5.86 5.10
CA VAL A 152 -14.27 7.02 5.93
C VAL A 152 -15.77 7.32 5.96
N TYR A 153 -16.49 7.04 4.86
CA TYR A 153 -17.92 7.28 4.72
C TYR A 153 -18.79 6.18 5.35
N ASN A 154 -18.21 5.07 5.81
CA ASN A 154 -18.96 4.08 6.58
C ASN A 154 -19.50 4.65 7.89
N THR A 155 -18.84 5.68 8.43
CA THR A 155 -19.24 6.34 9.67
C THR A 155 -20.39 7.33 9.50
N THR A 156 -20.71 7.73 8.26
CA THR A 156 -21.75 8.74 7.97
C THR A 156 -23.09 8.12 7.58
N GLY A 157 -23.16 6.78 7.47
CA GLY A 157 -24.33 6.08 6.93
C GLY A 157 -24.48 6.17 5.41
N ALA A 158 -23.48 6.74 4.70
CA ALA A 158 -23.43 6.86 3.25
C ALA A 158 -22.45 5.86 2.63
N ASN A 159 -22.48 4.61 3.07
CA ASN A 159 -21.57 3.55 2.64
C ASN A 159 -21.98 2.92 1.30
N TYR A 160 -22.27 3.76 0.31
CA TYR A 160 -22.61 3.32 -1.05
C TYR A 160 -21.89 4.14 -2.12
N LEU A 161 -21.70 3.52 -3.28
CA LEU A 161 -21.12 4.13 -4.47
C LEU A 161 -21.99 3.80 -5.67
N ARG A 162 -22.19 4.79 -6.55
CA ARG A 162 -22.62 4.54 -7.93
C ARG A 162 -21.38 4.43 -8.79
N VAL A 163 -21.06 3.22 -9.23
CA VAL A 163 -19.92 2.96 -10.11
C VAL A 163 -20.40 2.91 -11.55
N THR A 164 -19.84 3.76 -12.40
CA THR A 164 -20.15 3.78 -13.84
C THR A 164 -19.29 2.75 -14.55
N LEU A 165 -19.89 1.98 -15.45
CA LEU A 165 -19.19 1.02 -16.30
C LEU A 165 -19.69 1.13 -17.74
N THR A 166 -18.79 0.92 -18.68
CA THR A 166 -19.09 0.92 -20.12
C THR A 166 -18.54 -0.35 -20.74
N MET A 167 -19.39 -1.11 -21.41
CA MET A 167 -19.04 -2.37 -22.05
C MET A 167 -19.70 -2.47 -23.42
N ASN A 168 -19.11 -3.23 -24.34
CA ASN A 168 -19.76 -3.52 -25.62
C ASN A 168 -21.11 -4.23 -25.36
N GLU A 169 -22.14 -4.06 -26.18
CA GLU A 169 -23.48 -4.68 -26.01
C GLU A 169 -24.28 -4.35 -24.72
N VAL A 170 -23.63 -3.80 -23.68
CA VAL A 170 -24.25 -3.24 -22.46
C VAL A 170 -24.43 -1.73 -22.59
N GLY A 171 -23.50 -1.03 -23.25
CA GLY A 171 -23.45 0.43 -23.27
C GLY A 171 -22.89 1.01 -21.98
N THR A 172 -23.11 2.31 -21.76
CA THR A 172 -22.77 2.99 -20.50
C THR A 172 -23.90 2.83 -19.50
N THR A 173 -23.59 2.28 -18.33
CA THR A 173 -24.54 2.06 -17.25
C THR A 173 -23.88 2.28 -15.89
N TYR A 174 -24.60 2.04 -14.80
CA TYR A 174 -24.08 2.13 -13.44
C TYR A 174 -24.50 0.92 -12.60
N LYS A 175 -23.76 0.71 -11.51
CA LYS A 175 -24.14 -0.19 -10.41
C LYS A 175 -24.15 0.60 -9.11
N LEU A 176 -25.19 0.43 -8.31
CA LEU A 176 -25.27 0.95 -6.94
C LEU A 176 -24.77 -0.15 -5.99
N LEU A 177 -23.64 0.08 -5.34
CA LEU A 177 -23.02 -0.87 -4.42
C LEU A 177 -22.94 -0.28 -3.03
N PHE A 178 -23.43 -1.01 -2.04
CA PHE A 178 -23.11 -0.77 -0.65
C PHE A 178 -21.83 -1.54 -0.30
N TYR A 179 -21.06 -1.03 0.65
CA TYR A 179 -19.82 -1.67 1.05
C TYR A 179 -19.55 -1.49 2.55
N ASP A 180 -18.80 -2.42 3.11
CA ASP A 180 -18.12 -2.26 4.40
C ASP A 180 -16.66 -2.71 4.27
N ASP A 181 -15.94 -2.90 5.37
CA ASP A 181 -14.54 -3.33 5.32
C ASP A 181 -14.34 -4.75 4.76
N ARG A 182 -15.42 -5.53 4.64
CA ARG A 182 -15.38 -6.95 4.26
C ARG A 182 -16.35 -7.32 3.14
N ASN A 183 -17.40 -6.55 2.93
CA ASN A 183 -18.50 -6.93 2.08
C ASN A 183 -18.78 -5.88 1.01
N ILE A 184 -19.24 -6.37 -0.14
CA ILE A 184 -19.98 -5.60 -1.14
C ILE A 184 -21.40 -6.14 -1.14
N VAL A 185 -22.38 -5.24 -1.04
CA VAL A 185 -23.80 -5.56 -0.99
C VAL A 185 -24.53 -4.87 -2.14
N GLY A 186 -25.44 -5.61 -2.76
CA GLY A 186 -26.20 -5.16 -3.91
C GLY A 186 -27.40 -4.27 -3.61
N ASN A 187 -28.11 -3.91 -4.67
CA ASN A 187 -29.34 -3.11 -4.62
C ASN A 187 -30.24 -3.48 -5.81
N ASP A 188 -31.57 -3.40 -5.63
CA ASP A 188 -32.55 -3.74 -6.67
C ASP A 188 -32.43 -2.88 -7.95
N GLU A 189 -31.87 -1.66 -7.86
CA GLU A 189 -31.52 -0.85 -9.04
C GLU A 189 -30.62 -1.60 -10.05
N ASN A 190 -29.84 -2.58 -9.56
CA ASN A 190 -28.89 -3.34 -10.38
C ASN A 190 -29.52 -4.49 -11.18
N ALA A 191 -30.75 -4.88 -10.86
CA ALA A 191 -31.46 -6.06 -11.37
C ALA A 191 -32.30 -5.79 -12.63
N THR A 192 -32.34 -4.54 -13.11
CA THR A 192 -33.21 -4.13 -14.21
C THR A 192 -32.43 -3.47 -15.35
N GLY A 193 -33.00 -3.50 -16.56
CA GLY A 193 -32.48 -2.76 -17.71
C GLY A 193 -31.04 -3.11 -18.13
N TYR A 194 -30.26 -2.08 -18.48
CA TYR A 194 -28.85 -2.23 -18.83
C TYR A 194 -27.94 -2.66 -17.66
N PRO A 195 -28.13 -2.18 -16.41
CA PRO A 195 -27.38 -2.70 -15.26
C PRO A 195 -27.40 -4.22 -15.16
N ALA A 196 -28.55 -4.85 -15.37
CA ALA A 196 -28.72 -6.32 -15.27
C ALA A 196 -27.84 -7.12 -16.25
N LYS A 197 -27.32 -6.48 -17.30
CA LYS A 197 -26.44 -7.12 -18.30
C LYS A 197 -24.97 -7.19 -17.87
N ALA A 198 -24.60 -6.60 -16.73
CA ALA A 198 -23.26 -6.69 -16.18
C ALA A 198 -23.30 -7.39 -14.82
N VAL A 199 -22.49 -8.43 -14.66
CA VAL A 199 -22.33 -9.18 -13.41
C VAL A 199 -20.91 -9.06 -12.89
N MET A 200 -20.78 -9.02 -11.56
CA MET A 200 -19.50 -9.08 -10.89
C MET A 200 -18.96 -10.50 -10.98
N THR A 201 -17.74 -10.65 -11.48
CA THR A 201 -17.12 -11.97 -11.69
C THR A 201 -15.93 -12.20 -10.77
N GLU A 202 -15.16 -11.14 -10.52
CA GLU A 202 -13.94 -11.22 -9.74
C GLU A 202 -13.76 -9.90 -8.98
N VAL A 203 -13.10 -9.97 -7.83
CA VAL A 203 -12.63 -8.79 -7.12
C VAL A 203 -11.18 -9.04 -6.73
N TYR A 204 -10.32 -8.04 -6.95
CA TYR A 204 -8.92 -8.07 -6.61
C TYR A 204 -8.59 -7.02 -5.54
N ALA A 205 -7.78 -7.38 -4.55
CA ALA A 205 -7.09 -6.39 -3.73
C ALA A 205 -5.99 -5.74 -4.57
N VAL A 206 -5.99 -4.41 -4.62
CA VAL A 206 -5.02 -3.56 -5.32
C VAL A 206 -4.61 -2.39 -4.44
#